data_AF-A0A2N9MJ40-F1
#
_entry.id   AF-A0A2N9MJ40-F1
#
_cell.length_a   1.000
_cell.length_b   1.000
_cell.length_c   1.000
_cell.angle_alpha   90.00
_cell.angle_beta   90.00
_cell.angle_gamma   90.00
#
_symmetry.space_group_name_H-M   'P 1'
#
loop_
_entity.id
_entity.type
_entity.pdbx_description
1 polymer ?
#
loop_
_entity_poly.entity_id
_entity_poly.type
_entity_poly.pdbx_seq_one_letter_code
_entity_poly.pdbx_strand_id
1 'polypeptide(L)'
;MLFFLGKDVFRWIDQCIEWADRFPELKSSELHPQSFAGLLTQSPPAEVRDKLIRWGVADYVSIFSRAIGLNSLFTTPPAFDSLAEDFLRNYHRYADFLYQCYMDSQPHRIIDSQNFRFQLYASGEYSRLLESEWGTSEN
;
A
#
# COMPACT_ATOMS: atom_id res chain seq x y z
N MET A 1 -12.32 -9.49 -0.18
CA MET A 1 -11.32 -9.04 0.82
C MET A 1 -10.17 -8.28 0.17
N LEU A 2 -9.40 -8.89 -0.73
CA LEU A 2 -8.21 -8.25 -1.36
C LEU A 2 -8.51 -6.89 -2.01
N PHE A 3 -9.66 -6.75 -2.67
CA PHE A 3 -10.06 -5.47 -3.24
C PHE A 3 -10.10 -4.35 -2.18
N PHE A 4 -10.81 -4.55 -1.07
CA PHE A 4 -10.92 -3.54 -0.01
C PHE A 4 -9.58 -3.27 0.68
N LEU A 5 -8.78 -4.32 0.89
CA LEU A 5 -7.42 -4.14 1.40
C LEU A 5 -6.59 -3.27 0.46
N GLY A 6 -6.69 -3.48 -0.85
CA GLY A 6 -5.97 -2.67 -1.82
C GLY A 6 -6.41 -1.21 -1.81
N LYS A 7 -7.69 -0.91 -1.55
CA LYS A 7 -8.14 0.47 -1.32
C LYS A 7 -7.43 1.12 -0.13
N ASP A 8 -7.28 0.39 0.98
CA ASP A 8 -6.56 0.90 2.15
C ASP A 8 -5.07 1.09 1.86
N VAL A 9 -4.45 0.18 1.10
CA VAL A 9 -3.06 0.30 0.66
C VAL A 9 -2.86 1.51 -0.25
N PHE A 10 -3.73 1.70 -1.26
CA PHE A 10 -3.65 2.86 -2.15
C PHE A 10 -3.86 4.18 -1.39
N ARG A 11 -4.84 4.23 -0.48
CA ARG A 11 -5.04 5.40 0.38
C ARG A 11 -3.78 5.72 1.20
N TRP A 12 -3.09 4.70 1.71
CA TRP A 12 -1.83 4.90 2.41
C TRP A 12 -0.71 5.39 1.47
N ILE A 13 -0.61 4.84 0.26
CA ILE A 13 0.36 5.28 -0.76
C ILE A 13 0.12 6.76 -1.12
N ASP A 14 -1.13 7.16 -1.33
CA ASP A 14 -1.51 8.55 -1.63
C ASP A 14 -1.06 9.48 -0.49
N GLN A 15 -1.27 9.09 0.77
CA GLN A 15 -0.80 9.83 1.94
C GLN A 15 0.73 9.96 1.97
N CYS A 16 1.48 8.93 1.55
CA CYS A 16 2.93 9.01 1.46
C CYS A 16 3.40 9.98 0.38
N ILE A 17 2.72 10.01 -0.78
CA ILE A 17 3.00 10.97 -1.85
C ILE A 17 2.69 12.39 -1.39
N GLU A 18 1.50 12.63 -0.83
CA GLU A 18 1.10 13.93 -0.29
C GLU A 18 2.06 14.43 0.78
N TRP A 19 2.61 13.52 1.59
CA TRP A 19 3.62 13.87 2.59
C TRP A 19 4.96 14.22 1.93
N ALA A 20 5.44 13.41 0.98
CA ALA A 20 6.70 13.65 0.27
C ALA A 20 6.68 14.99 -0.48
N ASP A 21 5.54 15.37 -1.05
CA ASP A 21 5.34 16.64 -1.75
C ASP A 21 5.49 17.88 -0.85
N ARG A 22 5.46 17.71 0.48
CA ARG A 22 5.71 18.82 1.43
C ARG A 22 7.19 19.12 1.62
N PHE A 23 8.09 18.22 1.22
CA PHE A 23 9.54 18.37 1.40
C PHE A 23 10.20 18.73 0.07
N PRO A 24 10.71 19.96 -0.09
CA PRO A 24 11.34 20.41 -1.34
C PRO A 24 12.49 19.51 -1.81
N GLU A 25 13.25 18.89 -0.89
CA GLU A 25 14.35 17.99 -1.27
C GLU A 25 13.84 16.72 -1.99
N LEU A 26 12.63 16.27 -1.65
CA LEU A 26 12.01 15.09 -2.22
C LEU A 26 11.29 15.36 -3.54
N LYS A 27 10.90 16.62 -3.84
CA LYS A 27 10.23 16.98 -5.10
C LYS A 27 11.05 16.70 -6.35
N SER A 28 12.38 16.74 -6.24
CA SER A 28 13.29 16.39 -7.34
C SER A 28 13.56 14.90 -7.46
N SER A 29 13.06 14.10 -6.51
CA SER A 29 13.16 12.65 -6.54
C SER A 29 11.99 12.12 -7.38
N GLU A 30 12.24 11.19 -8.30
CA GLU A 30 11.23 10.48 -9.10
C GLU A 30 10.41 9.51 -8.21
N LEU A 31 9.83 10.03 -7.13
CA LEU A 31 8.98 9.31 -6.21
C LEU A 31 7.59 9.22 -6.81
N HIS A 32 7.12 8.00 -6.97
CA HIS A 32 5.81 7.70 -7.49
C HIS A 32 5.09 6.71 -6.57
N PRO A 33 3.76 6.52 -6.72
CA PRO A 33 3.02 5.50 -5.98
C PRO A 33 3.70 4.12 -5.98
N GLN A 34 4.35 3.75 -7.08
CA GLN A 34 5.12 2.53 -7.24
C GLN A 34 6.32 2.45 -6.29
N SER A 35 7.00 3.57 -5.99
CA SER A 35 8.09 3.62 -5.00
C SER A 35 7.63 3.12 -3.63
N PHE A 36 6.45 3.57 -3.19
CA PHE A 36 5.87 3.18 -1.91
C PHE A 36 5.26 1.77 -1.93
N ALA A 37 4.66 1.36 -3.05
CA ALA A 37 4.22 -0.02 -3.25
C ALA A 37 5.40 -1.01 -3.15
N GLY A 38 6.53 -0.70 -3.81
CA GLY A 38 7.77 -1.47 -3.72
C GLY A 38 8.32 -1.50 -2.30
N LEU A 39 8.36 -0.36 -1.61
CA LEU A 39 8.80 -0.29 -0.22
C LEU A 39 7.98 -1.22 0.68
N LEU A 40 6.65 -1.16 0.58
CA LEU A 40 5.74 -1.93 1.43
C LEU A 40 5.82 -3.44 1.16
N THR A 41 6.02 -3.83 -0.10
CA THR A 41 6.01 -5.24 -0.52
C THR A 41 7.40 -5.89 -0.51
N GLN A 42 8.49 -5.13 -0.56
CA GLN A 42 9.84 -5.69 -0.67
C GLN A 42 10.72 -5.41 0.55
N SER A 43 10.67 -4.18 1.09
CA SER A 43 11.60 -3.76 2.15
C SER A 43 10.93 -2.83 3.18
N PRO A 44 9.82 -3.24 3.82
CA PRO A 44 9.22 -2.42 4.86
C PRO A 44 10.16 -2.32 6.08
N PRO A 45 10.16 -1.19 6.81
CA PRO A 45 10.83 -1.07 8.10
C PRO A 45 10.47 -2.23 9.03
N ALA A 46 11.43 -2.70 9.84
CA ALA A 46 11.26 -3.86 10.71
C ALA A 46 10.03 -3.74 11.61
N GLU A 47 9.82 -2.56 12.19
CA GLU A 47 8.66 -2.24 13.02
C GLU A 47 7.32 -2.43 12.29
N VAL A 48 7.24 -2.08 11.00
CA VAL A 48 6.06 -2.27 10.15
C VAL A 48 5.84 -3.75 9.88
N ARG A 49 6.90 -4.46 9.46
CA ARG A 49 6.83 -5.91 9.22
C ARG A 49 6.34 -6.67 10.46
N ASP A 50 6.92 -6.38 11.62
CA ASP A 50 6.57 -7.04 12.88
C ASP A 50 5.13 -6.71 13.31
N LYS A 51 4.63 -5.54 12.93
CA LYS A 51 3.23 -5.15 13.13
C LYS A 51 2.27 -5.94 12.23
N LEU A 52 2.59 -6.07 10.95
CA LEU A 52 1.82 -6.86 9.99
C LEU A 52 1.72 -8.33 10.43
N ILE A 53 2.83 -8.91 10.90
CA ILE A 53 2.85 -10.27 11.45
C ILE A 53 1.93 -10.39 12.68
N ARG A 54 1.99 -9.43 13.61
CA ARG A 54 1.10 -9.40 14.80
C ARG A 54 -0.38 -9.25 14.45
N TRP A 55 -0.69 -8.57 13.35
CA TRP A 55 -2.05 -8.48 12.81
C TRP A 55 -2.50 -9.73 12.04
N GLY A 56 -1.67 -10.78 11.97
CA GLY A 56 -1.97 -12.02 11.28
C GLY A 56 -1.70 -11.98 9.77
N VAL A 57 -1.06 -10.94 9.25
CA VAL A 57 -0.70 -10.79 7.84
C VAL A 57 0.71 -11.34 7.60
N ALA A 58 0.86 -12.66 7.74
CA ALA A 58 2.17 -13.32 7.67
C ALA A 58 2.81 -13.28 6.27
N ASP A 59 2.01 -13.45 5.21
CA ASP A 59 2.43 -13.32 3.81
C ASP A 59 1.99 -11.97 3.22
N TYR A 60 2.38 -10.89 3.90
CA TYR A 60 1.98 -9.53 3.49
C TYR A 60 2.46 -9.18 2.09
N VAL A 61 3.60 -9.74 1.64
CA VAL A 61 4.15 -9.51 0.31
C VAL A 61 3.16 -9.95 -0.77
N SER A 62 2.73 -11.22 -0.74
CA SER A 62 1.77 -11.74 -1.72
C SER A 62 0.41 -11.08 -1.58
N ILE A 63 -0.04 -10.85 -0.34
CA ILE A 63 -1.35 -10.25 -0.07
C ILE A 63 -1.43 -8.83 -0.63
N PHE A 64 -0.44 -7.98 -0.33
CA PHE A 64 -0.43 -6.59 -0.78
C PHE A 64 -0.16 -6.48 -2.28
N SER A 65 0.76 -7.27 -2.83
CA SER A 65 1.00 -7.29 -4.28
C SER A 65 -0.30 -7.59 -5.04
N ARG A 66 -1.03 -8.63 -4.65
CA ARG A 66 -2.31 -8.99 -5.28
C ARG A 66 -3.38 -7.93 -5.07
N ALA A 67 -3.46 -7.35 -3.87
CA ALA A 67 -4.42 -6.31 -3.57
C ALA A 67 -4.18 -5.06 -4.45
N ILE A 68 -2.91 -4.68 -4.64
CA ILE A 68 -2.49 -3.59 -5.52
C ILE A 68 -2.83 -3.93 -6.98
N GLY A 69 -2.42 -5.11 -7.47
CA GLY A 69 -2.68 -5.52 -8.86
C GLY A 69 -4.17 -5.58 -9.21
N LEU A 70 -5.04 -5.98 -8.27
CA LEU A 70 -6.49 -5.92 -8.51
C LEU A 70 -7.01 -4.47 -8.52
N ASN A 71 -6.53 -3.60 -7.63
CA ASN A 71 -7.00 -2.22 -7.54
C ASN A 71 -6.40 -1.30 -8.62
N SER A 72 -5.32 -1.70 -9.28
CA SER A 72 -4.81 -0.96 -10.46
C SER A 72 -5.72 -1.10 -11.68
N LEU A 73 -6.63 -2.09 -11.69
CA LEU A 73 -7.56 -2.36 -12.79
C LEU A 73 -9.01 -2.04 -12.41
N PHE A 74 -9.45 -2.45 -11.23
CA PHE A 74 -10.85 -2.34 -10.82
C PHE A 74 -11.08 -1.12 -9.91
N THR A 75 -12.10 -0.32 -10.22
CA THR A 75 -12.53 0.81 -9.38
C THR A 75 -13.58 0.40 -8.33
N THR A 76 -14.29 -0.69 -8.57
CA THR A 76 -15.23 -1.35 -7.65
C THR A 76 -15.04 -2.86 -7.75
N PRO A 77 -15.46 -3.66 -6.74
CA PRO A 77 -15.42 -5.10 -6.86
C PRO A 77 -16.28 -5.54 -8.06
N PRO A 78 -15.71 -6.24 -9.06
CA PRO A 78 -16.49 -6.74 -10.19
C PRO A 78 -17.52 -7.77 -9.70
N ALA A 79 -18.68 -7.83 -10.38
CA ALA A 79 -19.68 -8.84 -10.11
C ALA A 79 -19.18 -10.22 -10.55
N PHE A 80 -19.53 -11.29 -9.82
CA PHE A 80 -19.00 -12.63 -10.08
C PHE A 80 -19.34 -13.15 -11.49
N ASP A 81 -20.54 -12.84 -11.97
CA ASP A 81 -21.04 -13.20 -13.31
C ASP A 81 -20.39 -12.39 -14.44
N SER A 82 -19.69 -11.30 -14.12
CA SER A 82 -18.90 -10.51 -15.07
C SER A 82 -17.48 -11.04 -15.29
N LEU A 83 -17.07 -12.06 -14.51
CA LEU A 83 -15.72 -12.61 -14.54
C LEU A 83 -15.70 -14.00 -15.16
N ALA A 84 -14.65 -14.27 -15.95
CA ALA A 84 -14.39 -15.61 -16.45
C ALA A 84 -14.13 -16.59 -15.29
N GLU A 85 -14.63 -17.81 -15.41
CA GLU A 85 -14.44 -18.85 -14.38
C GLU A 85 -12.94 -19.15 -14.15
N ASP A 86 -12.14 -19.15 -15.22
CA ASP A 86 -10.69 -19.35 -15.14
C ASP A 86 -9.99 -18.25 -14.35
N PHE A 87 -10.49 -17.02 -14.43
CA PHE A 87 -10.01 -15.92 -13.60
C PHE A 87 -10.35 -16.18 -12.14
N LEU A 88 -11.60 -16.54 -11.82
CA LEU A 88 -12.01 -16.81 -10.44
C LEU A 88 -11.19 -17.94 -9.79
N ARG A 89 -10.88 -18.99 -10.55
CA ARG A 89 -10.05 -20.12 -10.09
C ARG A 89 -8.58 -19.74 -9.91
N ASN A 90 -8.05 -18.83 -10.73
CA ASN A 90 -6.63 -18.50 -10.79
C ASN A 90 -6.33 -17.02 -10.46
N TYR A 91 -7.23 -16.33 -9.75
CA TYR A 91 -7.19 -14.87 -9.61
C TYR A 91 -5.86 -14.37 -9.04
N HIS A 92 -5.22 -15.17 -8.17
CA HIS A 92 -3.93 -14.85 -7.56
C HIS A 92 -2.83 -14.68 -8.60
N ARG A 93 -2.77 -15.54 -9.64
CA ARG A 93 -1.79 -15.43 -10.73
C ARG A 93 -2.01 -14.16 -11.54
N TYR A 94 -3.26 -13.89 -11.90
CA TYR A 94 -3.62 -12.68 -12.63
C TYR A 94 -3.27 -11.43 -11.83
N ALA A 95 -3.61 -11.41 -10.53
CA ALA A 95 -3.29 -10.31 -9.64
C ALA A 95 -1.78 -10.11 -9.46
N ASP A 96 -1.00 -11.19 -9.38
CA ASP A 96 0.47 -11.13 -9.32
C ASP A 96 1.04 -10.50 -10.61
N PHE A 97 0.52 -10.84 -11.79
CA PHE A 97 0.92 -10.20 -13.06
C PHE A 97 0.46 -8.75 -13.17
N LEU A 98 -0.78 -8.44 -12.77
CA LEU A 98 -1.28 -7.07 -12.76
C LEU A 98 -0.45 -6.16 -11.85
N TYR A 99 0.04 -6.70 -10.73
CA TYR A 99 0.98 -5.99 -9.86
C TYR A 99 2.29 -5.67 -10.59
N GLN A 100 2.88 -6.63 -11.31
CA GLN A 100 4.09 -6.37 -12.10
C GLN A 100 3.82 -5.30 -13.17
N CYS A 101 2.71 -5.40 -13.91
CA CYS A 101 2.32 -4.37 -14.87
C CYS A 101 2.15 -2.99 -14.22
N TYR A 102 1.60 -2.93 -13.01
CA TYR A 102 1.47 -1.68 -12.25
C TYR A 102 2.84 -1.12 -11.87
N MET A 103 3.77 -1.95 -11.40
CA MET A 103 5.13 -1.54 -11.07
C MET A 103 5.90 -1.05 -12.30
N ASP A 104 5.74 -1.72 -13.45
CA ASP A 104 6.43 -1.40 -14.70
C ASP A 104 5.78 -0.27 -15.50
N SER A 105 4.60 0.21 -15.09
CA SER A 105 3.83 1.21 -15.84
C SER A 105 4.54 2.56 -15.99
N GLN A 106 5.51 2.87 -15.11
CA GLN A 106 6.38 4.03 -15.25
C GLN A 106 7.70 3.84 -14.46
N PRO A 107 8.81 4.47 -14.90
CA PRO A 107 10.02 4.57 -14.10
C PRO A 107 9.72 5.20 -12.74
N HIS A 108 10.32 4.67 -11.68
CA HIS A 108 10.14 5.16 -10.33
C HIS A 108 11.39 4.87 -9.50
N ARG A 109 11.67 5.74 -8.54
CA ARG A 109 12.80 5.55 -7.64
C ARG A 109 12.51 4.40 -6.68
N ILE A 110 13.44 3.46 -6.59
CA ILE A 110 13.41 2.44 -5.54
C ILE A 110 13.78 3.12 -4.22
N ILE A 111 12.93 2.94 -3.21
CA ILE A 111 13.17 3.39 -1.84
C ILE A 111 13.16 2.17 -0.92
N ASP A 112 13.94 2.24 0.15
CA ASP A 112 14.08 1.18 1.14
C ASP A 112 13.93 1.74 2.55
N SER A 113 13.94 0.83 3.54
CA SER A 113 13.80 1.20 4.95
C SER A 113 14.98 2.02 5.52
N GLN A 114 16.09 2.14 4.79
CA GLN A 114 17.23 2.96 5.21
C GLN A 114 16.97 4.43 4.85
N ASN A 115 16.37 4.66 3.69
CA ASN A 115 16.12 5.98 3.13
C ASN A 115 14.72 6.51 3.42
N PHE A 116 13.75 5.63 3.69
CA PHE A 116 12.37 6.00 3.96
C PHE A 116 11.81 5.23 5.16
N ARG A 117 11.56 5.96 6.26
CA ARG A 117 10.92 5.41 7.46
C ARG A 117 9.45 5.79 7.46
N PHE A 118 8.60 4.83 7.75
CA PHE A 118 7.16 5.06 7.90
C PHE A 118 6.58 4.14 8.96
N GLN A 119 5.42 4.54 9.48
CA GLN A 119 4.63 3.74 10.40
C GLN A 119 3.30 3.38 9.72
N LEU A 120 2.81 2.16 9.98
CA LEU A 120 1.45 1.76 9.65
C LEU A 120 0.60 1.79 10.92
N TYR A 121 -0.59 2.35 10.84
CA TYR A 121 -1.54 2.37 11.95
C TYR A 121 -2.82 1.64 11.55
N ALA A 122 -3.34 0.79 12.43
CA ALA A 122 -4.71 0.32 12.34
C ALA A 122 -5.66 1.49 12.63
N SER A 123 -6.91 1.41 12.15
CA SER A 123 -7.92 2.47 12.33
C SER A 123 -8.00 2.97 13.79
N GLY A 124 -8.10 2.06 14.76
CA GLY A 124 -8.20 2.45 16.17
C GLY A 124 -6.90 2.97 16.80
N GLU A 125 -5.74 2.70 16.21
CA GLU A 125 -4.48 3.32 16.62
C GLU A 125 -4.36 4.75 16.05
N TYR A 126 -4.78 4.92 14.80
CA TYR A 126 -4.78 6.22 14.15
C TYR A 126 -5.76 7.20 14.82
N SER A 127 -6.97 6.73 15.18
CA SER A 127 -7.94 7.54 15.93
C SER A 127 -7.37 8.02 17.27
N ARG A 128 -6.72 7.12 18.05
CA ARG A 128 -6.09 7.47 19.32
C ARG A 128 -4.93 8.46 19.15
N LEU A 129 -4.15 8.32 18.08
CA LEU A 129 -3.08 9.27 17.76
C LEU A 129 -3.65 10.66 17.50
N LEU A 130 -4.69 10.76 16.66
CA LEU A 130 -5.34 12.04 16.37
C LEU A 130 -5.97 12.67 17.62
N GLU A 131 -6.63 11.86 18.47
CA GLU A 131 -7.18 12.32 19.75
C GLU A 131 -6.09 12.91 20.66
N SER A 132 -4.90 12.30 20.71
CA SER A 132 -3.78 12.81 21.52
C SER A 132 -3.17 14.11 20.98
N GLU A 133 -3.12 14.28 19.66
CA GLU A 133 -2.62 15.51 19.01
C GLU A 133 -3.62 16.67 19.14
N TRP A 134 -4.92 16.37 19.18
CA TRP A 134 -5.95 17.38 19.45
C TRP A 134 -5.98 17.79 20.92
N GLY A 135 -5.80 16.85 21.85
CA GLY A 135 -5.73 17.14 23.30
C GLY A 135 -4.50 17.95 23.72
N THR A 136 -3.47 18.05 22.89
CA THR A 136 -2.27 18.87 23.12
C THR A 136 -2.36 20.27 22.50
N SER A 137 -3.37 20.54 21.68
CA SER A 137 -3.57 21.82 21.01
C SER A 137 -4.34 22.86 21.85
N GLU A 138 -4.73 22.51 23.09
CA GLU A 138 -5.47 23.40 24.03
C GLU A 138 -4.66 23.83 25.28
N ASN A 139 -3.32 23.77 25.27
CA ASN A 139 -2.47 24.33 26.32
C ASN A 139 -1.45 25.35 25.80
#